data_AF-A0A0G1Y597-F1
#
_entry.id   AF-A0A0G1Y597-F1
#
_cell.length_a   1.000
_cell.length_b   1.000
_cell.length_c   1.000
_cell.angle_alpha   90.00
_cell.angle_beta   90.00
_cell.angle_gamma   90.00
#
_symmetry.space_group_name_H-M   'P 1'
#
loop_
_entity.id
_entity.type
_entity.pdbx_description
1 polymer ?
#
loop_
_entity_poly.entity_id
_entity_poly.type
_entity_poly.pdbx_seq_one_letter_code
_entity_poly.pdbx_strand_id
1 'polypeptide(L)'
;MQAMGADSGNNINWSFSTETVVGTLYSHDRTTELSGKKVSISYNGGAIADTDLTDAGGQFSLSGANMTGGTIVTLYIQDETEDGVAVVLSSGISMTGTHLYKDHLIVRSESGSTAITNAVLALADDMDGTPDADVTAIYAVSAGALTVASGKKLYVWPGTNFVPGGAVTTPEFYVPASATFNAGSSAIDINGPLTVLGTFIHGTNTLNISGNVRIAAGS
;
A
#
# COMPACT_ATOMS: atom_id res chain seq x y z
N MET A 1 2.95 -22.57 -16.15
CA MET A 1 3.62 -23.89 -16.18
C MET A 1 3.79 -24.33 -14.73
N GLN A 2 2.96 -25.25 -14.22
CA GLN A 2 3.10 -25.73 -12.83
C GLN A 2 4.29 -26.68 -12.73
N ALA A 3 5.21 -26.41 -11.80
CA ALA A 3 6.27 -27.36 -11.46
C ALA A 3 5.68 -28.47 -10.58
N MET A 4 5.73 -29.72 -11.04
CA MET A 4 5.33 -30.88 -10.25
C MET A 4 6.59 -31.53 -9.66
N GLY A 5 6.74 -31.47 -8.34
CA GLY A 5 7.81 -32.17 -7.60
C GLY A 5 7.37 -33.56 -7.12
N ALA A 6 8.34 -34.46 -6.95
CA ALA A 6 8.16 -35.77 -6.31
C ALA A 6 9.05 -35.84 -5.05
N ASP A 7 8.50 -36.33 -3.93
CA ASP A 7 9.27 -36.57 -2.70
C ASP A 7 9.92 -37.98 -2.69
N SER A 8 10.75 -38.26 -1.67
CA SER A 8 11.41 -39.57 -1.50
C SER A 8 10.46 -40.73 -1.17
N GLY A 9 9.17 -40.43 -0.93
CA GLY A 9 8.09 -41.39 -0.73
C GLY A 9 7.28 -41.69 -2.00
N ASN A 10 7.66 -41.12 -3.15
CA ASN A 10 6.94 -41.23 -4.42
C ASN A 10 5.53 -40.59 -4.40
N ASN A 11 5.32 -39.58 -3.53
CA ASN A 11 4.15 -38.72 -3.64
C ASN A 11 4.34 -37.79 -4.84
N ILE A 12 3.51 -37.96 -5.86
CA ILE A 12 3.48 -37.16 -7.09
C ILE A 12 2.24 -36.26 -7.10
N ASN A 13 2.25 -35.18 -7.89
CA ASN A 13 1.17 -34.18 -8.01
C ASN A 13 1.02 -33.22 -6.82
N TRP A 14 2.12 -32.77 -6.21
CA TRP A 14 2.07 -31.66 -5.27
C TRP A 14 1.88 -30.36 -6.05
N SER A 15 0.71 -29.75 -5.91
CA SER A 15 0.45 -28.41 -6.42
C SER A 15 0.78 -27.40 -5.34
N PHE A 16 1.88 -26.66 -5.52
CA PHE A 16 2.15 -25.45 -4.75
C PHE A 16 1.58 -24.28 -5.53
N SER A 17 0.32 -23.92 -5.27
CA SER A 17 -0.25 -22.66 -5.74
C SER A 17 -0.17 -21.66 -4.60
N THR A 18 0.56 -20.58 -4.81
CA THR A 18 0.51 -19.40 -3.94
C THR A 18 -0.66 -18.51 -4.34
N GLU A 19 -1.14 -17.71 -3.40
CA GLU A 19 -2.14 -16.70 -3.71
C GLU A 19 -1.59 -15.67 -4.69
N THR A 20 -2.42 -15.24 -5.64
CA THR A 20 -2.06 -14.23 -6.64
C THR A 20 -2.62 -12.86 -6.27
N VAL A 21 -1.85 -11.82 -6.54
CA VAL A 21 -2.27 -10.43 -6.43
C VAL A 21 -2.32 -9.83 -7.82
N VAL A 22 -3.54 -9.56 -8.30
CA VAL A 22 -3.80 -8.99 -9.61
C VAL A 22 -4.22 -7.54 -9.47
N GLY A 23 -3.58 -6.67 -10.25
CA GLY A 23 -3.73 -5.25 -10.10
C GLY A 23 -3.61 -4.46 -11.39
N THR A 24 -3.66 -3.14 -11.26
CA THR A 24 -3.44 -2.21 -12.37
C THR A 24 -2.66 -1.02 -11.85
N LEU A 25 -1.61 -0.65 -12.58
CA LEU A 25 -0.82 0.54 -12.32
C LEU A 25 -1.38 1.71 -13.11
N TYR A 26 -1.64 2.82 -12.41
CA TYR A 26 -2.04 4.08 -13.03
C TYR A 26 -1.06 5.21 -12.70
N SER A 27 -1.14 6.25 -13.52
CA SER A 27 -0.54 7.54 -13.28
C SER A 27 -1.15 8.22 -12.05
N HIS A 28 -0.61 9.39 -11.70
CA HIS A 28 -1.02 10.16 -10.53
C HIS A 28 -2.50 10.58 -10.56
N ASP A 29 -3.11 10.69 -11.75
CA ASP A 29 -4.54 11.00 -11.90
C ASP A 29 -5.47 9.86 -11.44
N ARG A 30 -4.91 8.65 -11.25
CA ARG A 30 -5.57 7.40 -10.83
C ARG A 30 -6.49 6.80 -11.90
N THR A 31 -6.34 7.24 -13.15
CA THR A 31 -7.20 6.81 -14.27
C THR A 31 -6.41 6.46 -15.52
N THR A 32 -5.28 7.13 -15.76
CA THR A 32 -4.43 6.83 -16.92
C THR A 32 -3.54 5.64 -16.59
N GLU A 33 -3.72 4.53 -17.28
CA GLU A 33 -2.94 3.30 -17.12
C GLU A 33 -1.47 3.51 -17.53
N LEU A 34 -0.53 2.84 -16.84
CA LEU A 34 0.89 2.85 -17.19
C LEU A 34 1.36 1.46 -17.59
N SER A 35 1.65 1.29 -18.88
CA SER A 35 2.15 0.04 -19.46
C SER A 35 3.68 -0.07 -19.44
N GLY A 36 4.20 -1.30 -19.42
CA GLY A 36 5.64 -1.59 -19.55
C GLY A 36 6.47 -1.15 -18.34
N LYS A 37 5.86 -1.05 -17.16
CA LYS A 37 6.50 -0.68 -15.90
C LYS A 37 6.71 -1.90 -15.03
N LYS A 38 7.87 -2.00 -14.39
CA LYS A 38 8.14 -3.06 -13.41
C LYS A 38 7.37 -2.80 -12.11
N VAL A 39 6.61 -3.80 -11.68
CA VAL A 39 5.93 -3.81 -10.38
C VAL A 39 6.41 -5.02 -9.60
N SER A 40 6.80 -4.79 -8.36
CA SER A 40 7.31 -5.82 -7.45
C SER A 40 6.39 -6.00 -6.25
N ILE A 41 6.45 -7.21 -5.70
CA ILE A 41 5.74 -7.57 -4.47
C ILE A 41 6.73 -8.06 -3.42
N SER A 42 6.52 -7.63 -2.18
CA SER A 42 7.14 -8.24 -1.01
C SER A 42 6.09 -8.55 0.07
N TYR A 43 6.45 -9.43 0.99
CA TYR A 43 5.55 -9.94 2.02
C TYR A 43 6.14 -9.79 3.41
N ASN A 44 5.38 -9.21 4.34
CA ASN A 44 5.77 -9.04 5.75
C ASN A 44 7.14 -8.38 5.94
N GLY A 45 7.55 -7.49 5.03
CA GLY A 45 8.86 -6.85 5.08
C GLY A 45 10.02 -7.75 4.68
N GLY A 46 9.80 -8.88 4.02
CA GLY A 46 10.88 -9.68 3.44
C GLY A 46 11.38 -9.12 2.10
N ALA A 47 12.38 -9.77 1.51
CA ALA A 47 12.85 -9.47 0.16
C ALA A 47 11.74 -9.55 -0.92
N ILE A 48 12.03 -9.00 -2.11
CA ILE A 48 11.18 -9.12 -3.29
C ILE A 48 10.87 -10.60 -3.58
N ALA A 49 9.60 -10.93 -3.62
CA ALA A 49 9.13 -12.29 -3.88
C ALA A 49 8.86 -12.53 -5.37
N ASP A 50 8.37 -11.52 -6.09
CA ASP A 50 8.05 -11.58 -7.51
C ASP A 50 8.09 -10.17 -8.14
N THR A 51 8.34 -10.12 -9.44
CA THR A 51 8.36 -8.89 -10.25
C THR A 51 7.77 -9.19 -11.62
N ASP A 52 6.90 -8.31 -12.11
CA ASP A 52 6.28 -8.42 -13.43
C ASP A 52 6.23 -7.06 -14.13
N LEU A 53 6.14 -7.08 -15.47
CA LEU A 53 5.91 -5.89 -16.26
C LEU A 53 4.41 -5.68 -16.45
N THR A 54 3.97 -4.43 -16.32
CA THR A 54 2.59 -4.10 -16.64
C THR A 54 2.31 -4.26 -18.13
N ASP A 55 1.15 -4.82 -18.48
CA ASP A 55 0.73 -5.00 -19.87
C ASP A 55 0.22 -3.70 -20.52
N ALA A 56 -0.37 -3.80 -21.71
CA ALA A 56 -0.87 -2.64 -22.45
C ALA A 56 -1.99 -1.86 -21.71
N GLY A 57 -2.73 -2.51 -20.81
CA GLY A 57 -3.71 -1.85 -19.94
C GLY A 57 -3.16 -1.48 -18.57
N GLY A 58 -1.84 -1.63 -18.34
CA GLY A 58 -1.25 -1.38 -17.04
C GLY A 58 -1.49 -2.51 -16.02
N GLN A 59 -2.03 -3.67 -16.44
CA GLN A 59 -2.31 -4.78 -15.54
C GLN A 59 -1.04 -5.57 -15.19
N PHE A 60 -0.98 -6.11 -13.98
CA PHE A 60 0.07 -7.01 -13.51
C PHE A 60 -0.51 -8.16 -12.69
N SER A 61 0.21 -9.28 -12.60
CA SER A 61 -0.16 -10.44 -11.78
C SER A 61 1.06 -10.99 -11.05
N LEU A 62 1.10 -10.82 -9.74
CA LEU A 62 2.23 -11.20 -8.90
C LEU A 62 1.84 -12.30 -7.91
N SER A 63 2.83 -13.08 -7.47
CA SER A 63 2.64 -14.16 -6.49
C SER A 63 3.90 -14.35 -5.64
N GLY A 64 4.05 -15.51 -4.99
CA GLY A 64 5.35 -15.91 -4.41
C GLY A 64 5.33 -16.19 -2.91
N ALA A 65 4.21 -15.98 -2.22
CA ALA A 65 4.04 -16.38 -0.83
C ALA A 65 2.65 -16.96 -0.56
N ASN A 66 2.57 -17.83 0.46
CA ASN A 66 1.28 -18.19 1.05
C ASN A 66 0.81 -17.02 1.92
N MET A 67 -0.45 -16.63 1.76
CA MET A 67 -1.04 -15.50 2.47
C MET A 67 -2.01 -15.98 3.55
N THR A 68 -1.98 -15.31 4.70
CA THR A 68 -2.97 -15.48 5.77
C THR A 68 -3.64 -14.14 6.05
N GLY A 69 -4.76 -14.15 6.78
CA GLY A 69 -5.34 -12.90 7.28
C GLY A 69 -4.29 -12.12 8.08
N GLY A 70 -4.05 -10.88 7.67
CA GLY A 70 -3.04 -9.99 8.27
C GLY A 70 -1.65 -10.02 7.62
N THR A 71 -1.42 -10.86 6.59
CA THR A 71 -0.20 -10.75 5.78
C THR A 71 -0.09 -9.35 5.20
N ILE A 72 1.06 -8.71 5.41
CA ILE A 72 1.39 -7.42 4.82
C ILE A 72 1.90 -7.68 3.41
N VAL A 73 1.22 -7.11 2.42
CA VAL A 73 1.62 -7.13 1.03
C VAL A 73 2.07 -5.73 0.66
N THR A 74 3.33 -5.58 0.25
CA THR A 74 3.85 -4.32 -0.28
C THR A 74 3.96 -4.46 -1.79
N LEU A 75 3.22 -3.62 -2.52
CA LEU A 75 3.34 -3.48 -3.97
C LEU A 75 4.01 -2.15 -4.28
N TYR A 76 4.98 -2.15 -5.20
CA TYR A 76 5.66 -0.93 -5.57
C TYR A 76 6.19 -0.97 -7.00
N ILE A 77 6.37 0.22 -7.58
CA ILE A 77 7.01 0.38 -8.89
C ILE A 77 8.52 0.25 -8.66
N GLN A 78 9.18 -0.67 -9.38
CA GLN A 78 10.58 -1.04 -9.11
C GLN A 78 11.51 -0.61 -10.25
N ASP A 79 12.61 0.06 -9.90
CA ASP A 79 13.70 0.42 -10.82
C ASP A 79 13.18 1.13 -12.09
N GLU A 80 12.20 2.02 -11.89
CA GLU A 80 11.59 2.87 -12.91
C GLU A 80 11.83 4.34 -12.57
N THR A 81 11.46 5.24 -13.47
CA THR A 81 11.48 6.69 -13.18
C THR A 81 10.32 7.14 -12.30
N GLU A 82 9.29 6.31 -12.19
CA GLU A 82 8.07 6.53 -11.44
C GLU A 82 8.12 5.72 -10.15
N ASP A 83 7.73 6.35 -9.04
CA ASP A 83 7.56 5.65 -7.76
C ASP A 83 6.08 5.59 -7.39
N GLY A 84 5.71 4.58 -6.61
CA GLY A 84 4.38 4.45 -6.03
C GLY A 84 4.35 3.21 -5.15
N VAL A 85 3.67 3.27 -4.01
CA VAL A 85 3.58 2.15 -3.07
C VAL A 85 2.13 1.94 -2.64
N ALA A 86 1.72 0.68 -2.58
CA ALA A 86 0.53 0.25 -1.88
C ALA A 86 0.89 -0.77 -0.80
N VAL A 87 0.56 -0.47 0.46
CA VAL A 87 0.66 -1.41 1.57
C VAL A 87 -0.73 -1.95 1.87
N VAL A 88 -0.87 -3.26 1.72
CA VAL A 88 -2.15 -3.98 1.83
C VAL A 88 -2.08 -4.97 3.00
N LEU A 89 -2.98 -4.85 3.97
CA LEU A 89 -3.26 -5.94 4.91
C LEU A 89 -4.22 -6.93 4.26
N SER A 90 -3.69 -8.07 3.84
CA SER A 90 -4.48 -9.09 3.14
C SER A 90 -5.47 -9.82 4.03
N SER A 91 -6.55 -10.33 3.43
CA SER A 91 -7.48 -11.30 4.02
C SER A 91 -6.95 -12.75 3.97
N GLY A 92 -5.84 -13.02 3.30
CA GLY A 92 -5.22 -14.35 3.18
C GLY A 92 -5.68 -15.17 1.98
N ILE A 93 -6.30 -14.54 1.00
CA ILE A 93 -6.70 -15.17 -0.27
C ILE A 93 -6.17 -14.36 -1.45
N SER A 94 -6.25 -14.93 -2.65
CA SER A 94 -5.93 -14.22 -3.88
C SER A 94 -6.78 -12.95 -4.01
N MET A 95 -6.16 -11.86 -4.44
CA MET A 95 -6.78 -10.53 -4.53
C MET A 95 -6.79 -10.06 -5.99
N THR A 96 -7.87 -9.38 -6.37
CA THR A 96 -7.99 -8.73 -7.67
C THR A 96 -8.37 -7.26 -7.48
N GLY A 97 -8.10 -6.42 -8.47
CA GLY A 97 -8.39 -4.99 -8.36
C GLY A 97 -7.49 -4.29 -7.34
N THR A 98 -6.26 -4.78 -7.14
CA THR A 98 -5.26 -4.09 -6.31
C THR A 98 -4.63 -2.96 -7.13
N HIS A 99 -5.07 -1.72 -6.91
CA HIS A 99 -4.55 -0.59 -7.68
C HIS A 99 -3.27 -0.03 -7.07
N LEU A 100 -2.32 0.32 -7.95
CA LEU A 100 -1.11 1.05 -7.63
C LEU A 100 -1.14 2.39 -8.38
N TYR A 101 -0.74 3.47 -7.73
CA TYR A 101 -0.77 4.81 -8.32
C TYR A 101 0.60 5.47 -8.19
N LYS A 102 1.08 6.04 -9.29
CA LYS A 102 2.28 6.88 -9.29
C LYS A 102 2.13 8.01 -8.27
N ASP A 103 3.19 8.27 -7.52
CA ASP A 103 3.33 9.31 -6.49
C ASP A 103 2.38 9.15 -5.28
N HIS A 104 1.87 7.95 -5.04
CA HIS A 104 1.01 7.67 -3.89
C HIS A 104 1.64 6.68 -2.93
N LEU A 105 1.46 6.93 -1.63
CA LEU A 105 1.38 5.89 -0.61
C LEU A 105 -0.10 5.53 -0.42
N ILE A 106 -0.47 4.32 -0.81
CA ILE A 106 -1.80 3.77 -0.59
C ILE A 106 -1.77 2.89 0.66
N VAL A 107 -2.67 3.16 1.60
CA VAL A 107 -2.93 2.26 2.74
C VAL A 107 -4.25 1.54 2.53
N ARG A 108 -4.22 0.20 2.53
CA ARG A 108 -5.37 -0.63 2.20
C ARG A 108 -5.50 -1.82 3.14
N SER A 109 -6.73 -2.10 3.60
CA SER A 109 -7.03 -3.31 4.38
C SER A 109 -8.11 -4.11 3.69
N GLU A 110 -7.78 -5.34 3.32
CA GLU A 110 -8.73 -6.35 2.81
C GLU A 110 -9.31 -7.21 3.94
N SER A 111 -8.74 -7.11 5.14
CA SER A 111 -9.21 -7.82 6.34
C SER A 111 -10.42 -7.14 7.03
N GLY A 112 -10.83 -5.97 6.53
CA GLY A 112 -12.08 -5.24 6.87
C GLY A 112 -12.24 -4.75 8.32
N SER A 113 -11.40 -5.22 9.26
CA SER A 113 -11.52 -4.94 10.69
C SER A 113 -10.19 -4.54 11.34
N THR A 114 -9.07 -5.01 10.80
CA THR A 114 -7.75 -4.62 11.27
C THR A 114 -7.36 -3.27 10.70
N ALA A 115 -7.02 -2.33 11.59
CA ALA A 115 -6.50 -1.04 11.21
C ALA A 115 -5.08 -1.19 10.62
N ILE A 116 -4.80 -0.47 9.53
CA ILE A 116 -3.40 -0.18 9.18
C ILE A 116 -2.85 0.81 10.20
N THR A 117 -1.57 0.68 10.56
CA THR A 117 -0.86 1.56 11.49
C THR A 117 0.52 1.93 10.92
N ASN A 118 1.20 2.92 11.49
CA ASN A 118 2.57 3.22 11.10
C ASN A 118 3.53 2.05 11.38
N ALA A 119 3.23 1.17 12.35
CA ALA A 119 4.02 -0.03 12.60
C ALA A 119 3.89 -1.06 11.48
N VAL A 120 2.69 -1.18 10.87
CA VAL A 120 2.50 -1.99 9.66
C VAL A 120 3.32 -1.44 8.50
N LEU A 121 3.33 -0.11 8.33
CA LEU A 121 4.13 0.56 7.30
C LEU A 121 5.64 0.42 7.55
N ALA A 122 6.10 0.51 8.80
CA ALA A 122 7.50 0.29 9.15
C ALA A 122 7.96 -1.13 8.80
N LEU A 123 7.12 -2.14 9.06
CA LEU A 123 7.42 -3.52 8.68
C LEU A 123 7.35 -3.70 7.16
N ALA A 124 6.43 -3.04 6.48
CA ALA A 124 6.27 -3.12 5.02
C ALA A 124 7.51 -2.64 4.24
N ASP A 125 8.27 -1.70 4.79
CA ASP A 125 9.49 -1.11 4.22
C ASP A 125 10.79 -1.77 4.74
N ASP A 126 10.73 -2.67 5.72
CA ASP A 126 11.96 -3.23 6.35
C ASP A 126 12.82 -4.02 5.34
N MET A 127 12.19 -4.79 4.45
CA MET A 127 12.84 -5.55 3.37
C MET A 127 14.06 -6.37 3.83
N ASP A 128 13.86 -7.23 4.83
CA ASP A 128 14.89 -8.01 5.54
C ASP A 128 16.01 -7.14 6.16
N GLY A 129 15.66 -5.93 6.60
CA GLY A 129 16.52 -4.96 7.27
C GLY A 129 17.24 -3.99 6.33
N THR A 130 16.94 -4.02 5.03
CA THR A 130 17.46 -3.05 4.05
C THR A 130 16.32 -2.50 3.20
N PRO A 131 15.77 -1.32 3.56
CA PRO A 131 14.68 -0.69 2.81
C PRO A 131 14.98 -0.53 1.33
N ASP A 132 13.95 -0.76 0.51
CA ASP A 132 14.03 -0.59 -0.93
C ASP A 132 13.97 0.91 -1.27
N ALA A 133 14.85 1.35 -2.18
CA ALA A 133 14.99 2.76 -2.53
C ALA A 133 13.71 3.33 -3.15
N ASP A 134 12.97 2.53 -3.92
CA ASP A 134 11.72 2.95 -4.57
C ASP A 134 10.58 3.09 -3.54
N VAL A 135 10.60 2.29 -2.47
CA VAL A 135 9.67 2.42 -1.34
C VAL A 135 10.02 3.66 -0.49
N THR A 136 11.30 3.85 -0.18
CA THR A 136 11.80 5.02 0.57
C THR A 136 11.59 6.33 -0.20
N ALA A 137 11.53 6.29 -1.54
CA ALA A 137 11.17 7.43 -2.38
C ALA A 137 9.71 7.89 -2.21
N ILE A 138 8.84 7.03 -1.65
CA ILE A 138 7.44 7.35 -1.36
C ILE A 138 7.22 7.69 0.12
N TYR A 139 7.77 6.92 1.05
CA TYR A 139 7.59 7.18 2.47
C TYR A 139 8.71 6.56 3.31
N ALA A 140 8.80 7.01 4.56
CA ALA A 140 9.62 6.38 5.58
C ALA A 140 8.89 6.40 6.92
N VAL A 141 9.16 5.41 7.78
CA VAL A 141 8.72 5.42 9.18
C VAL A 141 9.93 5.43 10.10
N SER A 142 10.06 6.46 10.91
CA SER A 142 11.16 6.58 11.89
C SER A 142 10.60 6.83 13.28
N ALA A 143 11.03 6.01 14.25
CA ALA A 143 10.53 6.06 15.63
C ALA A 143 8.99 6.06 15.74
N GLY A 144 8.30 5.37 14.82
CA GLY A 144 6.83 5.31 14.75
C GLY A 144 6.14 6.49 14.06
N ALA A 145 6.88 7.50 13.61
CA ALA A 145 6.34 8.62 12.83
C ALA A 145 6.43 8.34 11.33
N LEU A 146 5.30 8.43 10.62
CA LEU A 146 5.20 8.30 9.17
C LEU A 146 5.52 9.65 8.52
N THR A 147 6.44 9.65 7.56
CA THR A 147 6.69 10.77 6.65
C THR A 147 6.48 10.31 5.22
N VAL A 148 5.54 10.94 4.52
CA VAL A 148 5.39 10.77 3.06
C VAL A 148 6.29 11.78 2.35
N ALA A 149 7.04 11.32 1.36
CA ALA A 149 8.04 12.10 0.67
C ALA A 149 7.42 13.30 -0.08
N SER A 150 8.24 14.34 -0.30
CA SER A 150 7.79 15.56 -1.00
C SER A 150 7.23 15.27 -2.38
N GLY A 151 6.15 15.96 -2.75
CA GLY A 151 5.46 15.76 -4.02
C GLY A 151 4.62 14.47 -4.10
N LYS A 152 4.61 13.64 -3.05
CA LYS A 152 3.81 12.42 -2.97
C LYS A 152 2.53 12.63 -2.14
N LYS A 153 1.60 11.69 -2.25
CA LYS A 153 0.28 11.74 -1.62
C LYS A 153 0.02 10.55 -0.70
N LEU A 154 -0.50 10.79 0.49
CA LEU A 154 -1.09 9.75 1.32
C LEU A 154 -2.56 9.50 0.89
N TYR A 155 -2.89 8.25 0.61
CA TYR A 155 -4.23 7.84 0.19
C TYR A 155 -4.75 6.66 1.02
N VAL A 156 -5.85 6.89 1.74
CA VAL A 156 -6.56 5.79 2.42
C VAL A 156 -7.52 5.13 1.44
N TRP A 157 -7.37 3.83 1.21
CA TRP A 157 -8.25 3.11 0.30
C TRP A 157 -9.69 3.06 0.82
N PRO A 158 -10.73 3.14 -0.04
CA PRO A 158 -12.13 2.94 0.38
C PRO A 158 -12.32 1.65 1.19
N GLY A 159 -13.08 1.71 2.27
CA GLY A 159 -13.27 0.57 3.18
C GLY A 159 -12.13 0.34 4.18
N THR A 160 -11.02 1.09 4.10
CA THR A 160 -9.88 0.95 5.01
C THR A 160 -10.03 1.84 6.24
N ASN A 161 -9.65 1.29 7.40
CA ASN A 161 -9.44 2.04 8.63
C ASN A 161 -7.93 2.26 8.84
N PHE A 162 -7.48 3.51 8.80
CA PHE A 162 -6.09 3.89 9.09
C PHE A 162 -6.00 4.54 10.48
N VAL A 163 -5.26 3.90 11.38
CA VAL A 163 -4.99 4.34 12.76
C VAL A 163 -3.47 4.44 12.95
N PRO A 164 -2.84 5.60 12.72
CA PRO A 164 -1.38 5.71 12.64
C PRO A 164 -0.64 5.19 13.88
N GLY A 165 -1.14 5.51 15.08
CA GLY A 165 -0.47 5.19 16.35
C GLY A 165 0.79 6.03 16.64
N GLY A 166 1.17 6.90 15.71
CA GLY A 166 2.28 7.85 15.80
C GLY A 166 2.07 8.99 14.81
N ALA A 167 2.94 10.01 14.86
CA ALA A 167 2.78 11.21 14.03
C ALA A 167 2.72 10.88 12.53
N VAL A 168 2.01 11.71 11.76
CA VAL A 168 1.93 11.61 10.31
C VAL A 168 2.25 12.97 9.70
N THR A 169 3.25 13.00 8.83
CA THR A 169 3.59 14.16 7.99
C THR A 169 3.40 13.78 6.54
N THR A 170 2.56 14.52 5.80
CA THR A 170 2.29 14.25 4.38
C THR A 170 2.11 15.53 3.57
N PRO A 171 2.59 15.61 2.32
CA PRO A 171 2.34 16.78 1.47
C PRO A 171 0.89 16.91 1.04
N GLU A 172 0.23 15.80 0.73
CA GLU A 172 -1.18 15.78 0.39
C GLU A 172 -1.85 14.60 1.09
N PHE A 173 -3.09 14.80 1.54
CA PHE A 173 -3.87 13.73 2.17
C PHE A 173 -5.27 13.60 1.56
N TYR A 174 -5.62 12.38 1.17
CA TYR A 174 -6.94 12.07 0.65
C TYR A 174 -7.61 10.91 1.41
N VAL A 175 -8.78 11.20 1.96
CA VAL A 175 -9.67 10.24 2.62
C VAL A 175 -10.96 10.14 1.80
N PRO A 176 -11.09 9.13 0.90
CA PRO A 176 -12.26 8.97 0.03
C PRO A 176 -13.49 8.49 0.81
N ALA A 177 -14.63 8.42 0.12
CA ALA A 177 -15.85 7.86 0.68
C ALA A 177 -15.61 6.42 1.18
N SER A 178 -16.28 6.05 2.27
CA SER A 178 -16.15 4.75 2.95
C SER A 178 -14.77 4.45 3.56
N ALA A 179 -13.76 5.32 3.43
CA ALA A 179 -12.53 5.22 4.20
C ALA A 179 -12.68 5.90 5.56
N THR A 180 -11.94 5.38 6.55
CA THR A 180 -11.83 5.99 7.87
C THR A 180 -10.37 6.28 8.18
N PHE A 181 -10.08 7.53 8.48
CA PHE A 181 -8.85 7.93 9.13
C PHE A 181 -9.14 8.30 10.58
N ASN A 182 -8.41 7.68 11.51
CA ASN A 182 -8.51 7.98 12.93
C ASN A 182 -7.12 8.26 13.50
N ALA A 183 -6.85 9.53 13.76
CA ALA A 183 -5.57 9.98 14.27
C ALA A 183 -5.27 9.47 15.69
N GLY A 184 -6.28 9.14 16.50
CA GLY A 184 -6.09 8.74 17.90
C GLY A 184 -5.43 9.86 18.71
N SER A 185 -4.19 9.66 19.18
CA SER A 185 -3.39 10.69 19.86
C SER A 185 -2.26 11.27 18.99
N SER A 186 -2.24 10.93 17.70
CA SER A 186 -1.17 11.27 16.77
C SER A 186 -1.24 12.72 16.34
N ALA A 187 -0.11 13.41 16.30
CA ALA A 187 0.00 14.72 15.65
C ALA A 187 -0.02 14.55 14.13
N ILE A 188 -0.83 15.34 13.44
CA ILE A 188 -1.04 15.23 11.99
C ILE A 188 -0.60 16.54 11.34
N ASP A 189 0.34 16.46 10.40
CA ASP A 189 0.86 17.59 9.65
C ASP A 189 0.69 17.38 8.14
N ILE A 190 -0.17 18.20 7.54
CA ILE A 190 -0.51 18.12 6.11
C ILE A 190 0.03 19.38 5.43
N ASN A 191 1.17 19.23 4.75
CA ASN A 191 1.91 20.33 4.13
C ASN A 191 1.30 20.83 2.80
N GLY A 192 0.04 20.53 2.56
CA GLY A 192 -0.67 20.82 1.31
C GLY A 192 -2.15 20.44 1.40
N PRO A 193 -2.78 20.03 0.29
CA PRO A 193 -4.23 19.82 0.28
C PRO A 193 -4.68 18.66 1.17
N LEU A 194 -5.76 18.89 1.92
CA LEU A 194 -6.56 17.85 2.56
C LEU A 194 -7.90 17.73 1.83
N THR A 195 -8.23 16.53 1.37
CA THR A 195 -9.56 16.20 0.87
C THR A 195 -10.19 15.10 1.72
N VAL A 196 -11.38 15.36 2.25
CA VAL A 196 -12.18 14.38 3.02
C VAL A 196 -13.55 14.21 2.38
N LEU A 197 -13.82 12.97 1.96
CA LEU A 197 -15.14 12.47 1.55
C LEU A 197 -15.65 11.34 2.48
N GLY A 198 -14.75 10.68 3.21
CA GLY A 198 -15.06 9.66 4.19
C GLY A 198 -15.08 10.21 5.63
N THR A 199 -14.62 9.38 6.57
CA THR A 199 -14.56 9.75 8.00
C THR A 199 -13.15 10.15 8.38
N PHE A 200 -13.00 11.33 8.98
CA PHE A 200 -11.74 11.84 9.53
C PHE A 200 -11.95 12.15 11.02
N ILE A 201 -11.24 11.44 11.90
CA ILE A 201 -11.30 11.60 13.35
C ILE A 201 -9.96 12.19 13.81
N HIS A 202 -9.93 13.48 14.18
CA HIS A 202 -8.66 14.20 14.46
C HIS A 202 -7.97 13.78 15.76
N GLY A 203 -8.68 13.15 16.69
CA GLY A 203 -8.08 12.73 17.95
C GLY A 203 -7.97 13.84 19.00
N THR A 204 -6.85 13.89 19.72
CA THR A 204 -6.61 14.87 20.80
C THR A 204 -5.35 15.74 20.62
N ASN A 205 -4.60 15.53 19.54
CA ASN A 205 -3.34 16.24 19.27
C ASN A 205 -3.52 17.25 18.15
N THR A 206 -2.46 17.98 17.81
CA THR A 206 -2.51 19.04 16.79
C THR A 206 -2.75 18.46 15.39
N LEU A 207 -3.66 19.12 14.65
CA LEU A 207 -3.84 18.97 13.21
C LEU A 207 -3.38 20.26 12.53
N ASN A 208 -2.29 20.20 11.78
CA ASN A 208 -1.81 21.29 10.95
C ASN A 208 -2.15 21.02 9.48
N ILE A 209 -2.65 22.05 8.78
CA ILE A 209 -2.91 21.99 7.34
C ILE A 209 -2.41 23.27 6.71
N SER A 210 -1.39 23.19 5.87
CA SER A 210 -0.77 24.34 5.20
C SER A 210 -1.38 24.66 3.84
N GLY A 211 -2.22 23.78 3.30
CA GLY A 211 -2.88 23.96 2.00
C GLY A 211 -4.41 24.06 2.07
N ASN A 212 -5.05 23.79 0.94
CA ASN A 212 -6.50 23.85 0.81
C ASN A 212 -7.18 22.71 1.58
N VAL A 213 -8.24 23.03 2.32
CA VAL A 213 -9.11 22.04 2.96
C VAL A 213 -10.39 21.89 2.15
N ARG A 214 -10.69 20.66 1.72
CA ARG A 214 -11.96 20.32 1.06
C ARG A 214 -12.69 19.23 1.85
N ILE A 215 -13.84 19.59 2.39
CA ILE A 215 -14.81 18.67 2.99
C ILE A 215 -16.00 18.62 2.05
N ALA A 216 -16.30 17.46 1.49
CA ALA A 216 -17.48 17.29 0.64
C ALA A 216 -18.18 15.99 1.01
N ALA A 217 -19.50 16.04 1.17
CA ALA A 217 -20.30 14.83 1.05
C ALA A 217 -20.19 14.37 -0.41
N GLY A 218 -19.86 13.09 -0.64
CA GLY A 218 -19.84 12.53 -1.97
C GLY A 218 -21.17 12.81 -2.67
N SER A 219 -21.11 13.38 -3.87
CA SER A 219 -22.25 13.43 -4.81
C SER A 219 -22.55 12.04 -5.34
#